data_AF-A0A6L3YYA8-F1
#
_entry.id   AF-A0A6L3YYA8-F1
#
_cell.length_a   1.000
_cell.length_b   1.000
_cell.length_c   1.000
_cell.angle_alpha   90.00
_cell.angle_beta   90.00
_cell.angle_gamma   90.00
#
_symmetry.space_group_name_H-M   'P 1'
#
loop_
_entity.id
_entity.type
_entity.pdbx_description
1 polymer ?
#
loop_
_entity_poly.entity_id
_entity_poly.type
_entity_poly.pdbx_seq_one_letter_code
_entity_poly.pdbx_strand_id
1 'polypeptide(L)'
;MKRWKSDSSDARRYLFQREYDKLSSENRGRHLLATLCAFGAPQRVDVLKRILNFSDEQMQDAIAETRDMFLRIEHSTDSLGDLLSLGAATQSFLDQASRHLDRYSSIEGKVKIFQSETKLIPPILTLLKGKVARYLQQGMPDQALRALQEPELPNTIIEHPVFKACLGTVYAKLTPPRAGDAREAFTNAALLGYVEHEMFNEWLNMEKSAGASLTRGIEVCETVVKGNGFTYKVKAYFYKQLAYLQHKKTWEIDASSPEESIKLLKSSLGNNINAYHTAKKAQLSALSSYFTQANESIGRLASSAARKYSPLIYISAIEEIFESNEDNTEFSDAISKGISLVLLGVGVTQTTQIRRSLNKISGRLESPNYFRGDASKRHRVRTVIKSFLAN
;
A
#
# COMPACT_ATOMS: atom_id res chain seq x y z
N MET A 1 6.89 -32.36 -48.72
CA MET A 1 7.06 -31.15 -47.86
C MET A 1 6.06 -30.99 -46.72
N LYS A 2 4.85 -31.58 -46.73
CA LYS A 2 3.88 -31.46 -45.60
C LYS A 2 4.22 -32.30 -44.36
N ARG A 3 4.84 -33.48 -44.53
CA ARG A 3 5.15 -34.44 -43.44
C ARG A 3 6.24 -33.94 -42.47
N TRP A 4 7.27 -33.27 -42.97
CA TRP A 4 8.33 -32.69 -42.14
C TRP A 4 7.88 -31.51 -41.27
N LYS A 5 6.87 -30.74 -41.72
CA LYS A 5 6.29 -29.65 -40.90
C LYS A 5 5.38 -30.17 -39.79
N SER A 6 4.67 -31.29 -39.98
CA SER A 6 3.90 -31.92 -38.89
C SER A 6 4.82 -32.52 -37.84
N ASP A 7 5.85 -33.27 -38.25
CA ASP A 7 6.76 -33.95 -37.31
C ASP A 7 7.54 -32.95 -36.44
N SER A 8 7.95 -31.81 -36.99
CA SER A 8 8.60 -30.73 -36.22
C SER A 8 7.65 -30.01 -35.26
N SER A 9 6.37 -29.87 -35.63
CA SER A 9 5.34 -29.28 -34.78
C SER A 9 5.00 -30.18 -33.59
N ASP A 10 4.89 -31.48 -33.82
CA ASP A 10 4.56 -32.46 -32.79
C ASP A 10 5.72 -32.67 -31.80
N ALA A 11 6.97 -32.67 -32.29
CA ALA A 11 8.15 -32.71 -31.42
C ALA A 11 8.25 -31.48 -30.51
N ARG A 12 7.93 -30.27 -31.01
CA ARG A 12 7.89 -29.05 -30.20
C ARG A 12 6.78 -29.08 -29.16
N ARG A 13 5.59 -29.52 -29.55
CA ARG A 13 4.44 -29.65 -28.63
C ARG A 13 4.74 -30.66 -27.53
N TYR A 14 5.35 -31.80 -27.86
CA TYR A 14 5.80 -32.78 -26.87
C TYR A 14 6.85 -32.19 -25.92
N LEU A 15 7.84 -31.46 -26.44
CA LEU A 15 8.84 -30.80 -25.62
C LEU A 15 8.21 -29.77 -24.67
N PHE A 16 7.29 -28.91 -25.17
CA PHE A 16 6.56 -27.97 -24.32
C PHE A 16 5.74 -28.67 -23.24
N GLN A 17 5.01 -29.74 -23.60
CA GLN A 17 4.25 -30.53 -22.63
C GLN A 17 5.17 -31.10 -21.54
N ARG A 18 6.29 -31.70 -21.93
CA ARG A 18 7.26 -32.28 -20.99
C ARG A 18 7.83 -31.24 -20.03
N GLU A 19 8.25 -30.09 -20.52
CA GLU A 19 8.78 -29.03 -19.65
C GLU A 19 7.66 -28.37 -18.82
N TYR A 20 6.43 -28.30 -19.35
CA TYR A 20 5.27 -27.77 -18.64
C TYR A 20 4.85 -28.68 -17.49
N ASP A 21 4.94 -29.99 -17.67
CA ASP A 21 4.62 -30.99 -16.66
C ASP A 21 5.68 -31.07 -15.55
N LYS A 22 6.93 -30.69 -15.86
CA LYS A 22 8.01 -30.57 -14.85
C LYS A 22 7.87 -29.37 -13.94
N LEU A 23 7.03 -28.39 -14.28
CA LEU A 23 6.78 -27.25 -13.40
C LEU A 23 6.22 -27.74 -12.05
N SER A 24 6.62 -27.05 -10.99
CA SER A 24 6.26 -27.22 -9.60
C SER A 24 4.78 -27.51 -9.42
N SER A 25 4.48 -28.40 -8.47
CA SER A 25 3.12 -28.75 -8.08
C SER A 25 2.33 -27.56 -7.52
N GLU A 26 3.01 -26.49 -7.08
CA GLU A 26 2.35 -25.26 -6.62
C GLU A 26 1.72 -24.44 -7.76
N ASN A 27 1.92 -24.85 -9.02
CA ASN A 27 1.33 -24.25 -10.22
C ASN A 27 1.62 -22.76 -10.42
N ARG A 28 2.55 -22.15 -9.68
CA ARG A 28 2.85 -20.70 -9.79
C ARG A 28 3.37 -20.33 -11.19
N GLY A 29 4.34 -21.08 -11.71
CA GLY A 29 4.80 -20.94 -13.09
C GLY A 29 3.67 -21.14 -14.11
N ARG A 30 2.82 -22.17 -13.91
CA ARG A 30 1.65 -22.42 -14.78
C ARG A 30 0.64 -21.27 -14.77
N HIS A 31 0.37 -20.67 -13.61
CA HIS A 31 -0.49 -19.50 -13.49
C HIS A 31 0.11 -18.24 -14.14
N LEU A 32 1.41 -18.02 -14.01
CA LEU A 32 2.13 -16.94 -14.71
C LEU A 32 1.98 -17.06 -16.23
N LEU A 33 2.25 -18.26 -16.76
CA LEU A 33 2.13 -18.56 -18.19
C LEU A 33 0.68 -18.42 -18.68
N ALA A 34 -0.29 -18.92 -17.92
CA ALA A 34 -1.71 -18.76 -18.23
C ALA A 34 -2.14 -17.29 -18.27
N THR A 35 -1.61 -16.46 -17.36
CA THR A 35 -1.93 -15.03 -17.30
C THR A 35 -1.38 -14.30 -18.52
N LEU A 36 -0.12 -14.52 -18.88
CA LEU A 36 0.48 -13.97 -20.11
C LEU A 36 -0.27 -14.44 -21.35
N CYS A 37 -0.69 -15.71 -21.37
CA CYS A 37 -1.49 -16.26 -22.44
C CYS A 37 -2.85 -15.53 -22.56
N ALA A 38 -3.53 -15.28 -21.44
CA ALA A 38 -4.80 -14.56 -21.41
C ALA A 38 -4.65 -13.09 -21.85
N PHE A 39 -3.54 -12.43 -21.53
CA PHE A 39 -3.27 -11.07 -22.00
C PHE A 39 -3.02 -11.02 -23.51
N GLY A 40 -2.33 -12.02 -24.07
CA GLY A 40 -1.96 -12.06 -25.49
C GLY A 40 -0.97 -10.98 -25.92
N ALA A 41 -0.34 -10.28 -24.97
CA ALA A 41 0.60 -9.18 -25.21
C ALA A 41 1.67 -9.12 -24.09
N PRO A 42 2.85 -8.53 -24.34
CA PRO A 42 3.87 -8.33 -23.31
C PRO A 42 3.33 -7.58 -22.10
N GLN A 43 3.68 -8.03 -20.89
CA GLN A 43 3.23 -7.43 -19.64
C GLN A 43 4.37 -7.17 -18.66
N ARG A 44 4.19 -6.17 -17.81
CA ARG A 44 5.11 -5.86 -16.72
C ARG A 44 4.89 -6.77 -15.53
N VAL A 45 5.97 -7.02 -14.78
CA VAL A 45 5.94 -7.82 -13.57
C VAL A 45 4.92 -7.29 -12.55
N ASP A 46 4.81 -5.97 -12.39
CA ASP A 46 3.88 -5.37 -11.43
C ASP A 46 2.41 -5.61 -11.80
N VAL A 47 2.07 -5.61 -13.09
CA VAL A 47 0.73 -5.95 -13.59
C VAL A 47 0.43 -7.43 -13.32
N LEU A 48 1.37 -8.32 -13.64
CA LEU A 48 1.22 -9.76 -13.44
C LEU A 48 1.04 -10.10 -11.96
N LYS A 49 1.80 -9.44 -11.07
CA LYS A 49 1.65 -9.58 -9.61
C LYS A 49 0.24 -9.19 -9.15
N ARG A 50 -0.34 -8.12 -9.69
CA ARG A 50 -1.70 -7.68 -9.33
C ARG A 50 -2.77 -8.69 -9.75
N ILE A 51 -2.66 -9.25 -10.95
CA ILE A 51 -3.63 -10.25 -11.44
C ILE A 51 -3.55 -11.54 -10.63
N LEU A 52 -2.33 -12.02 -10.38
CA LEU A 52 -2.07 -13.29 -9.70
C LEU A 52 -2.13 -13.20 -8.18
N ASN A 53 -2.03 -12.00 -7.62
CA ASN A 53 -1.85 -11.75 -6.19
C ASN A 53 -0.63 -12.49 -5.61
N PHE A 54 0.52 -12.42 -6.31
CA PHE A 54 1.78 -13.01 -5.87
C PHE A 54 2.64 -12.01 -5.10
N SER A 55 3.37 -12.49 -4.09
CA SER A 55 4.47 -11.74 -3.48
C SER A 55 5.65 -11.58 -4.46
N ASP A 56 6.62 -10.73 -4.11
CA ASP A 56 7.84 -10.57 -4.91
C ASP A 56 8.61 -11.89 -5.05
N GLU A 57 8.77 -12.63 -3.96
CA GLU A 57 9.43 -13.94 -3.94
C GLU A 57 8.68 -14.95 -4.82
N GLN A 58 7.36 -15.07 -4.64
CA GLN A 58 6.53 -15.99 -5.43
C GLN A 58 6.60 -15.68 -6.93
N MET A 59 6.67 -14.40 -7.28
CA MET A 59 6.79 -13.97 -8.67
C MET A 59 8.19 -14.28 -9.22
N GLN A 60 9.25 -14.03 -8.45
CA GLN A 60 10.62 -14.35 -8.85
C GLN A 60 10.81 -15.85 -9.06
N ASP A 61 10.27 -16.68 -8.18
CA ASP A 61 10.30 -18.14 -8.32
C ASP A 61 9.59 -18.57 -9.61
N ALA A 62 8.38 -18.07 -9.85
CA ALA A 62 7.61 -18.40 -11.05
C ALA A 62 8.31 -17.95 -12.35
N ILE A 63 8.97 -16.79 -12.33
CA ILE A 63 9.75 -16.30 -13.46
C ILE A 63 10.97 -17.20 -13.67
N ALA A 64 11.75 -17.48 -12.62
CA ALA A 64 12.95 -18.30 -12.70
C ALA A 64 12.66 -19.69 -13.26
N GLU A 65 11.56 -20.28 -12.82
CA GLU A 65 11.09 -21.60 -13.25
C GLU A 65 10.70 -21.65 -14.74
N THR A 66 10.13 -20.56 -15.27
CA THR A 66 9.56 -20.53 -16.62
C THR A 66 10.45 -19.82 -17.65
N ARG A 67 11.55 -19.20 -17.18
CA ARG A 67 12.44 -18.33 -17.96
C ARG A 67 13.05 -19.01 -19.18
N ASP A 68 13.58 -20.21 -19.01
CA ASP A 68 14.44 -20.83 -20.03
C ASP A 68 13.64 -21.40 -21.21
N MET A 69 12.42 -21.88 -20.95
CA MET A 69 11.64 -22.62 -21.96
C MET A 69 10.47 -21.81 -22.54
N PHE A 70 9.84 -20.95 -21.74
CA PHE A 70 8.54 -20.38 -22.07
C PHE A 70 8.54 -18.86 -22.24
N LEU A 71 9.25 -18.14 -21.36
CA LEU A 71 9.24 -16.69 -21.33
C LEU A 71 10.19 -16.07 -22.36
N ARG A 72 9.80 -14.91 -22.86
CA ARG A 72 10.68 -13.94 -23.52
C ARG A 72 10.73 -12.70 -22.65
N ILE A 73 11.94 -12.24 -22.36
CA ILE A 73 12.18 -11.04 -21.55
C ILE A 73 12.68 -9.96 -22.48
N GLU A 74 11.89 -8.92 -22.64
CA GLU A 74 12.27 -7.71 -23.36
C GLU A 74 12.77 -6.70 -22.34
N HIS A 75 14.10 -6.50 -22.34
CA HIS A 75 14.72 -5.50 -21.49
C HIS A 75 14.36 -4.11 -21.99
N SER A 76 13.60 -3.38 -21.18
CA SER A 76 13.28 -1.99 -21.47
C SER A 76 14.39 -1.09 -20.96
N THR A 77 14.81 -0.14 -21.78
CA THR A 77 15.71 0.94 -21.35
C THR A 77 15.01 1.99 -20.49
N ASP A 78 13.68 1.94 -20.40
CA ASP A 78 12.89 2.85 -19.59
C ASP A 78 12.94 2.45 -18.11
N SER A 79 12.78 3.44 -17.22
CA SER A 79 12.72 3.28 -15.75
C SER A 79 11.53 2.45 -15.25
N LEU A 80 10.80 1.81 -16.14
CA LEU A 80 9.51 1.18 -15.93
C LEU A 80 9.58 -0.36 -15.86
N GLY A 81 10.77 -0.93 -16.06
CA GLY A 81 11.07 -2.35 -15.86
C GLY A 81 10.89 -3.24 -17.10
N ASP A 82 11.37 -4.47 -16.97
CA ASP A 82 11.33 -5.50 -18.02
C ASP A 82 9.90 -5.93 -18.38
N LEU A 83 9.70 -6.27 -19.65
CA LEU A 83 8.46 -6.85 -20.16
C LEU A 83 8.61 -8.36 -20.33
N LEU A 84 7.64 -9.10 -19.81
CA LEU A 84 7.52 -10.55 -20.00
C LEU A 84 6.50 -10.84 -21.09
N SER A 85 6.87 -11.68 -22.04
CA SER A 85 5.99 -12.09 -23.15
C SER A 85 6.15 -13.58 -23.47
N LEU A 86 5.26 -14.10 -24.31
CA LEU A 86 5.30 -15.47 -24.80
C LEU A 86 5.59 -15.47 -26.31
N GLY A 87 6.39 -16.44 -26.76
CA GLY A 87 6.53 -16.68 -28.20
C GLY A 87 5.24 -17.24 -28.80
N ALA A 88 4.99 -17.00 -30.10
CA ALA A 88 3.76 -17.44 -30.78
C ALA A 88 3.50 -18.96 -30.68
N ALA A 89 4.55 -19.78 -30.72
CA ALA A 89 4.43 -21.24 -30.56
C ALA A 89 4.03 -21.61 -29.12
N THR A 90 4.64 -20.96 -28.13
CA THR A 90 4.33 -21.13 -26.72
C THR A 90 2.90 -20.70 -26.40
N GLN A 91 2.48 -19.55 -26.94
CA GLN A 91 1.12 -19.03 -26.82
C GLN A 91 0.09 -20.05 -27.33
N SER A 92 0.32 -20.63 -28.50
CA SER A 92 -0.59 -21.61 -29.11
C SER A 92 -0.71 -22.89 -28.28
N PHE A 93 0.40 -23.35 -27.69
CA PHE A 93 0.40 -24.50 -26.77
C PHE A 93 -0.36 -24.17 -25.47
N LEU A 94 -0.05 -23.02 -24.86
CA LEU A 94 -0.64 -22.61 -23.59
C LEU A 94 -2.13 -22.29 -23.67
N ASP A 95 -2.64 -21.83 -24.82
CA ASP A 95 -4.08 -21.62 -25.01
C ASP A 95 -4.88 -22.93 -24.83
N GLN A 96 -4.29 -24.07 -25.15
CA GLN A 96 -4.90 -25.39 -24.92
C GLN A 96 -4.59 -25.90 -23.51
N ALA A 97 -3.31 -25.90 -23.11
CA ALA A 97 -2.87 -26.48 -21.84
C ALA A 97 -3.44 -25.74 -20.62
N SER A 98 -3.53 -24.41 -20.68
CA SER A 98 -3.95 -23.59 -19.53
C SER A 98 -5.43 -23.75 -19.20
N ARG A 99 -6.29 -24.15 -20.15
CA ARG A 99 -7.73 -24.32 -19.93
C ARG A 99 -8.08 -25.40 -18.90
N HIS A 100 -7.15 -26.33 -18.67
CA HIS A 100 -7.29 -27.38 -17.67
C HIS A 100 -6.82 -26.97 -16.28
N LEU A 101 -6.25 -25.77 -16.12
CA LEU A 101 -5.88 -25.25 -14.80
C LEU A 101 -7.13 -24.82 -14.03
N ASP A 102 -7.17 -25.23 -12.77
CA ASP A 102 -8.20 -24.93 -11.77
C ASP A 102 -8.51 -23.44 -11.63
N ARG A 103 -7.53 -22.55 -11.83
CA ARG A 103 -7.70 -21.09 -11.72
C ARG A 103 -7.80 -20.34 -13.05
N TYR A 104 -7.76 -21.03 -14.19
CA TYR A 104 -7.68 -20.37 -15.49
C TYR A 104 -8.84 -19.41 -15.75
N SER A 105 -10.05 -19.84 -15.45
CA SER A 105 -11.27 -19.07 -15.71
C SER A 105 -11.36 -17.79 -14.85
N SER A 106 -10.82 -17.83 -13.63
CA SER A 106 -10.65 -16.66 -12.75
C SER A 106 -9.55 -15.72 -13.27
N ILE A 107 -8.41 -16.26 -13.69
CA ILE A 107 -7.31 -15.49 -14.30
C ILE A 107 -7.82 -14.75 -15.54
N GLU A 108 -8.50 -15.45 -16.44
CA GLU A 108 -9.06 -14.88 -17.67
C GLU A 108 -10.06 -13.76 -17.35
N GLY A 109 -10.92 -13.97 -16.35
CA GLY A 109 -11.85 -12.95 -15.87
C GLY A 109 -11.14 -11.68 -15.38
N LYS A 110 -10.10 -11.82 -14.55
CA LYS A 110 -9.29 -10.69 -14.04
C LYS A 110 -8.58 -9.94 -15.16
N VAL A 111 -8.01 -10.65 -16.14
CA VAL A 111 -7.35 -10.04 -17.30
C VAL A 111 -8.35 -9.24 -18.14
N LYS A 112 -9.53 -9.80 -18.42
CA LYS A 112 -10.60 -9.10 -19.16
C LYS A 112 -11.03 -7.81 -18.45
N ILE A 113 -11.19 -7.84 -17.13
CA ILE A 113 -11.51 -6.65 -16.34
C ILE A 113 -10.38 -5.61 -16.45
N PHE A 114 -9.13 -6.05 -16.32
CA PHE A 114 -7.97 -5.16 -16.40
C PHE A 114 -7.84 -4.50 -17.78
N GLN A 115 -8.09 -5.24 -18.86
CA GLN A 115 -8.04 -4.74 -20.23
C GLN A 115 -9.25 -3.87 -20.61
N SER A 116 -10.35 -3.95 -19.86
CA SER A 116 -11.56 -3.17 -20.18
C SER A 116 -11.30 -1.67 -20.03
N GLU A 117 -11.42 -0.92 -21.13
CA GLU A 117 -11.20 0.53 -21.16
C GLU A 117 -12.24 1.30 -20.35
N THR A 118 -13.45 0.74 -20.25
CA THR A 118 -14.53 1.28 -19.43
C THR A 118 -14.48 0.73 -18.02
N LYS A 119 -14.02 1.55 -17.07
CA LYS A 119 -14.19 1.34 -15.62
C LYS A 119 -15.66 1.39 -15.14
N LEU A 120 -16.61 1.26 -16.07
CA LEU A 120 -18.03 1.34 -15.78
C LEU A 120 -18.45 0.08 -15.02
N ILE A 121 -19.15 0.29 -13.91
CA ILE A 121 -19.68 -0.81 -13.11
C ILE A 121 -20.84 -1.45 -13.88
N PRO A 122 -20.78 -2.76 -14.17
CA PRO A 122 -21.90 -3.49 -14.77
C PRO A 122 -23.22 -3.24 -14.02
N PRO A 123 -24.36 -3.02 -14.71
CA PRO A 123 -25.65 -2.74 -14.05
C PRO A 123 -26.06 -3.80 -13.01
N ILE A 124 -25.78 -5.07 -13.30
CA ILE A 124 -26.02 -6.18 -12.36
C ILE A 124 -25.27 -6.00 -11.04
N LEU A 125 -24.04 -5.49 -11.07
CA LEU A 125 -23.25 -5.23 -9.87
C LEU A 125 -23.76 -4.03 -9.08
N THR A 126 -24.30 -3.01 -9.76
CA THR A 126 -24.96 -1.88 -9.09
C THR A 126 -26.20 -2.35 -8.32
N LEU A 127 -27.03 -3.18 -8.95
CA LEU A 127 -28.22 -3.78 -8.32
C LEU A 127 -27.83 -4.69 -7.14
N LEU A 128 -26.82 -5.53 -7.33
CA LEU A 128 -26.34 -6.47 -6.32
C LEU A 128 -25.72 -5.73 -5.13
N LYS A 129 -24.87 -4.72 -5.36
CA LYS A 129 -24.33 -3.84 -4.32
C LYS A 129 -25.45 -3.17 -3.53
N GLY A 130 -26.49 -2.67 -4.19
CA GLY A 130 -27.65 -2.08 -3.54
C GLY A 130 -28.51 -3.08 -2.74
N LYS A 131 -28.61 -4.33 -3.19
CA LYS A 131 -29.29 -5.41 -2.45
C LYS A 131 -28.49 -5.80 -1.20
N VAL A 132 -27.18 -6.00 -1.34
CA VAL A 132 -26.25 -6.29 -0.23
C VAL A 132 -26.27 -5.19 0.81
N ALA A 133 -26.15 -3.92 0.39
CA ALA A 133 -26.19 -2.78 1.31
C ALA A 133 -27.47 -2.74 2.15
N ARG A 134 -28.63 -3.02 1.54
CA ARG A 134 -29.92 -3.08 2.25
C ARG A 134 -29.95 -4.17 3.32
N TYR A 135 -29.52 -5.39 3.00
CA TYR A 135 -29.45 -6.47 3.99
C TYR A 135 -28.49 -6.15 5.14
N LEU A 136 -27.33 -5.56 4.82
CA LEU A 136 -26.36 -5.19 5.86
C LEU A 136 -26.89 -4.08 6.77
N GLN A 137 -27.62 -3.09 6.24
CA GLN A 137 -28.29 -2.06 7.04
C GLN A 137 -29.36 -2.65 7.98
N GLN A 138 -30.01 -3.74 7.58
CA GLN A 138 -31.00 -4.46 8.38
C GLN A 138 -30.38 -5.46 9.37
N GLY A 139 -29.04 -5.56 9.43
CA GLY A 139 -28.36 -6.52 10.29
C GLY A 139 -28.49 -7.98 9.83
N MET A 140 -28.64 -8.21 8.51
CA MET A 140 -28.87 -9.53 7.92
C MET A 140 -27.68 -9.99 7.04
N PRO A 141 -26.46 -10.15 7.59
CA PRO A 141 -25.27 -10.47 6.80
C PRO A 141 -25.35 -11.85 6.11
N ASP A 142 -26.04 -12.83 6.69
CA ASP A 142 -26.24 -14.14 6.04
C ASP A 142 -27.08 -14.05 4.76
N GLN A 143 -28.10 -13.18 4.74
CA GLN A 143 -28.90 -12.95 3.54
C GLN A 143 -28.11 -12.19 2.48
N ALA A 144 -27.26 -11.26 2.90
CA ALA A 144 -26.32 -10.58 2.01
C ALA A 144 -25.35 -11.58 1.36
N LEU A 145 -24.85 -12.56 2.14
CA LEU A 145 -23.96 -13.60 1.62
C LEU A 145 -24.68 -14.50 0.61
N ARG A 146 -25.88 -14.97 0.94
CA ARG A 146 -26.70 -15.76 0.01
C ARG A 146 -26.96 -15.03 -1.29
N ALA A 147 -27.27 -13.73 -1.25
CA ALA A 147 -27.49 -12.94 -2.45
C ALA A 147 -26.25 -12.87 -3.38
N LEU A 148 -25.03 -13.02 -2.84
CA LEU A 148 -23.78 -13.07 -3.59
C LEU A 148 -23.43 -14.49 -4.10
N GLN A 149 -24.00 -15.54 -3.51
CA GLN A 149 -23.67 -16.95 -3.80
C GLN A 149 -24.74 -17.68 -4.62
N GLU A 150 -26.01 -17.30 -4.49
CA GLU A 150 -27.14 -17.92 -5.17
C GLU A 150 -27.15 -17.75 -6.70
N PRO A 151 -26.76 -16.60 -7.29
CA PRO A 151 -26.74 -16.48 -8.74
C PRO A 151 -25.50 -17.14 -9.35
N GLU A 152 -25.69 -17.97 -10.38
CA GLU A 152 -24.62 -18.36 -11.30
C GLU A 152 -24.14 -17.12 -12.08
N LEU A 153 -23.16 -16.43 -11.53
CA LEU A 153 -22.58 -15.23 -12.12
C LEU A 153 -21.38 -15.60 -13.01
N PRO A 154 -21.21 -14.94 -14.17
CA PRO A 154 -20.00 -15.09 -14.96
C PRO A 154 -18.75 -14.72 -14.15
N ASN A 155 -17.60 -15.35 -14.45
CA ASN A 155 -16.33 -15.05 -13.76
C ASN A 155 -15.92 -13.58 -13.89
N THR A 156 -16.28 -12.90 -14.99
CA THR A 156 -16.04 -11.45 -15.16
C THR A 156 -16.82 -10.60 -14.14
N ILE A 157 -17.90 -11.12 -13.57
CA ILE A 157 -18.67 -10.47 -12.50
C ILE A 157 -18.10 -10.83 -11.13
N ILE A 158 -17.81 -12.11 -10.88
CA ILE A 158 -17.28 -12.60 -9.59
C ILE A 158 -15.88 -12.05 -9.32
N GLU A 159 -15.07 -11.89 -10.37
CA GLU A 159 -13.72 -11.30 -10.28
C GLU A 159 -13.72 -9.78 -10.28
N HIS A 160 -14.88 -9.13 -10.48
CA HIS A 160 -14.95 -7.68 -10.53
C HIS A 160 -14.63 -7.05 -9.16
N PRO A 161 -13.83 -5.96 -9.10
CA PRO A 161 -13.45 -5.32 -7.84
C PRO A 161 -14.63 -4.96 -6.94
N VAL A 162 -15.73 -4.45 -7.52
CA VAL A 162 -16.97 -4.14 -6.79
C VAL A 162 -17.59 -5.37 -6.12
N PHE A 163 -17.60 -6.52 -6.82
CA PHE A 163 -18.14 -7.76 -6.27
C PHE A 163 -17.28 -8.24 -5.10
N LYS A 164 -15.95 -8.29 -5.28
CA LYS A 164 -15.00 -8.66 -4.23
C LYS A 164 -15.09 -7.74 -3.01
N ALA A 165 -15.24 -6.42 -3.22
CA ALA A 165 -15.45 -5.47 -2.13
C ALA A 165 -16.75 -5.76 -1.36
N CYS A 166 -17.87 -6.00 -2.06
CA CYS A 166 -19.14 -6.37 -1.41
C CYS A 166 -19.01 -7.67 -0.61
N LEU A 167 -18.39 -8.68 -1.20
CA LEU A 167 -18.16 -9.98 -0.56
C LEU A 167 -17.31 -9.83 0.70
N GLY A 168 -16.22 -9.05 0.63
CA GLY A 168 -15.38 -8.74 1.79
C GLY A 168 -16.14 -8.04 2.91
N THR A 169 -16.97 -7.04 2.57
CA THR A 169 -17.82 -6.34 3.55
C THR A 169 -18.81 -7.30 4.21
N VAL A 170 -19.40 -8.22 3.46
CA VAL A 170 -20.30 -9.23 4.03
C VAL A 170 -19.54 -10.15 4.98
N TYR A 171 -18.40 -10.70 4.57
CA TYR A 171 -17.58 -11.57 5.42
C TYR A 171 -17.11 -10.90 6.71
N ALA A 172 -16.77 -9.60 6.65
CA ALA A 172 -16.41 -8.81 7.81
C ALA A 172 -17.57 -8.60 8.81
N LYS A 173 -18.81 -8.62 8.34
CA LYS A 173 -20.02 -8.38 9.15
C LYS A 173 -20.75 -9.64 9.60
N LEU A 174 -20.33 -10.83 9.16
CA LEU A 174 -20.85 -12.09 9.69
C LEU A 174 -20.57 -12.22 11.19
N THR A 175 -21.36 -13.06 11.88
CA THR A 175 -21.16 -13.37 13.29
C THR A 175 -21.02 -14.90 13.45
N PRO A 176 -19.81 -15.43 13.70
CA PRO A 176 -18.54 -14.72 13.82
C PRO A 176 -18.01 -14.19 12.47
N PRO A 177 -17.19 -13.11 12.47
CA PRO A 177 -16.60 -12.59 11.25
C PRO A 177 -15.65 -13.59 10.58
N ARG A 178 -15.72 -13.68 9.24
CA ARG A 178 -14.78 -14.47 8.43
C ARG A 178 -13.61 -13.61 7.97
N ALA A 179 -12.75 -13.22 8.92
CA ALA A 179 -11.70 -12.22 8.68
C ALA A 179 -10.65 -12.65 7.63
N GLY A 180 -10.39 -13.96 7.47
CA GLY A 180 -9.50 -14.48 6.42
C GLY A 180 -10.06 -14.21 5.02
N ASP A 181 -11.29 -14.68 4.79
CA ASP A 181 -11.99 -14.52 3.51
C ASP A 181 -12.24 -13.05 3.17
N ALA A 182 -12.61 -12.25 4.18
CA ALA A 182 -12.80 -10.81 4.01
C ALA A 182 -11.51 -10.12 3.53
N ARG A 183 -10.37 -10.45 4.16
CA ARG A 183 -9.06 -9.92 3.78
C ARG A 183 -8.69 -10.29 2.35
N GLU A 184 -8.86 -11.55 1.98
CA GLU A 184 -8.59 -11.98 0.60
C GLU A 184 -9.46 -11.22 -0.41
N ALA A 185 -10.75 -11.07 -0.12
CA ALA A 185 -11.66 -10.35 -0.99
C ALA A 185 -11.30 -8.86 -1.11
N PHE A 186 -10.99 -8.18 0.00
CA PHE A 186 -10.55 -6.79 -0.01
C PHE A 186 -9.21 -6.57 -0.72
N THR A 187 -8.23 -7.45 -0.50
CA THR A 187 -6.94 -7.41 -1.19
C THR A 187 -7.12 -7.54 -2.70
N ASN A 188 -7.92 -8.50 -3.16
CA ASN A 188 -8.21 -8.67 -4.58
C ASN A 188 -8.89 -7.43 -5.18
N ALA A 189 -9.87 -6.84 -4.47
CA ALA A 189 -10.52 -5.61 -4.93
C ALA A 189 -9.53 -4.44 -5.05
N ALA A 190 -8.67 -4.25 -4.05
CA ALA A 190 -7.66 -3.20 -4.05
C ALA A 190 -6.61 -3.37 -5.17
N LEU A 191 -6.14 -4.61 -5.41
CA LEU A 191 -5.18 -4.91 -6.49
C LEU A 191 -5.74 -4.64 -7.89
N LEU A 192 -7.05 -4.83 -8.07
CA LEU A 192 -7.77 -4.49 -9.29
C LEU A 192 -8.19 -3.01 -9.37
N GLY A 193 -7.71 -2.17 -8.45
CA GLY A 193 -7.85 -0.71 -8.50
C GLY A 193 -9.17 -0.19 -7.93
N TYR A 194 -9.84 -0.93 -7.04
CA TYR A 194 -11.01 -0.40 -6.32
C TYR A 194 -10.58 0.63 -5.26
N VAL A 195 -11.16 1.83 -5.30
CA VAL A 195 -10.74 2.98 -4.48
C VAL A 195 -11.86 3.57 -3.63
N GLU A 196 -12.97 2.84 -3.43
CA GLU A 196 -14.05 3.31 -2.55
C GLU A 196 -13.63 3.18 -1.08
N HIS A 197 -13.59 4.32 -0.39
CA HIS A 197 -13.04 4.43 0.95
C HIS A 197 -13.83 3.63 2.00
N GLU A 198 -15.11 3.38 1.79
CA GLU A 198 -15.98 2.58 2.65
C GLU A 198 -15.43 1.15 2.81
N MET A 199 -14.89 0.57 1.73
CA MET A 199 -14.28 -0.76 1.79
C MET A 199 -13.07 -0.77 2.72
N PHE A 200 -12.17 0.21 2.58
CA PHE A 200 -10.96 0.28 3.41
C PHE A 200 -11.28 0.61 4.87
N ASN A 201 -12.33 1.40 5.12
CA ASN A 201 -12.82 1.64 6.48
C ASN A 201 -13.35 0.36 7.12
N GLU A 202 -14.14 -0.42 6.37
CA GLU A 202 -14.65 -1.71 6.86
C GLU A 202 -13.50 -2.69 7.11
N TRP A 203 -12.54 -2.78 6.17
CA TRP A 203 -11.36 -3.62 6.32
C TRP A 203 -10.57 -3.22 7.58
N LEU A 204 -10.28 -1.93 7.75
CA LEU A 204 -9.57 -1.43 8.92
C LEU A 204 -10.30 -1.73 10.24
N ASN A 205 -11.63 -1.59 10.26
CA ASN A 205 -12.44 -1.89 11.44
C ASN A 205 -12.44 -3.39 11.75
N MET A 206 -12.55 -4.23 10.72
CA MET A 206 -12.47 -5.68 10.87
C MET A 206 -11.11 -6.10 11.45
N GLU A 207 -9.99 -5.57 10.97
CA GLU A 207 -8.67 -5.89 11.54
C GLU A 207 -8.57 -5.47 13.02
N LYS A 208 -9.17 -4.33 13.40
CA LYS A 208 -9.24 -3.89 14.80
C LYS A 208 -10.08 -4.84 15.67
N SER A 209 -11.22 -5.31 15.16
CA SER A 209 -12.16 -6.18 15.89
C SER A 209 -11.71 -7.63 15.97
N ALA A 210 -11.02 -8.14 14.94
CA ALA A 210 -10.53 -9.51 14.87
C ALA A 210 -9.31 -9.78 15.77
N GLY A 211 -8.91 -8.80 16.61
CA GLY A 211 -7.68 -8.87 17.39
C GLY A 211 -6.43 -9.00 16.52
N ALA A 212 -6.50 -8.58 15.26
CA ALA A 212 -5.39 -8.73 14.33
C ALA A 212 -4.22 -7.82 14.73
N SER A 213 -3.00 -8.22 14.35
CA SER A 213 -1.82 -7.42 14.68
C SER A 213 -1.90 -6.03 14.07
N LEU A 214 -1.40 -5.03 14.79
CA LEU A 214 -1.37 -3.63 14.33
C LEU A 214 -0.72 -3.48 12.94
N THR A 215 0.16 -4.42 12.57
CA THR A 215 0.77 -4.49 11.24
C THR A 215 -0.26 -4.54 10.11
N ARG A 216 -1.31 -5.34 10.22
CA ARG A 216 -2.33 -5.43 9.15
C ARG A 216 -3.11 -4.13 8.99
N GLY A 217 -3.48 -3.50 10.11
CA GLY A 217 -4.13 -2.19 10.07
C GLY A 217 -3.23 -1.11 9.45
N ILE A 218 -1.92 -1.18 9.69
CA ILE A 218 -0.92 -0.30 9.06
C ILE A 218 -0.91 -0.51 7.54
N GLU A 219 -0.85 -1.76 7.06
CA GLU A 219 -0.86 -2.10 5.62
C GLU A 219 -2.11 -1.57 4.90
N VAL A 220 -3.29 -1.68 5.52
CA VAL A 220 -4.54 -1.13 4.98
C VAL A 220 -4.42 0.39 4.82
N CYS A 221 -3.96 1.08 5.85
CA CYS A 221 -3.79 2.54 5.79
C CYS A 221 -2.74 2.95 4.76
N GLU A 222 -1.63 2.24 4.67
CA GLU A 222 -0.57 2.49 3.69
C GLU A 222 -1.07 2.36 2.25
N THR A 223 -1.92 1.36 1.99
CA THR A 223 -2.56 1.15 0.68
C THR A 223 -3.36 2.38 0.25
N VAL A 224 -4.09 3.01 1.16
CA VAL A 224 -4.90 4.20 0.85
C VAL A 224 -4.04 5.46 0.67
N VAL A 225 -3.07 5.71 1.56
CA VAL A 225 -2.28 6.95 1.49
C VAL A 225 -1.33 6.97 0.29
N LYS A 226 -0.74 5.81 -0.05
CA LYS A 226 0.13 5.62 -1.24
C LYS A 226 -0.70 5.45 -2.52
N GLY A 227 -1.95 5.00 -2.41
CA GLY A 227 -2.83 4.74 -3.55
C GLY A 227 -3.24 6.00 -4.32
N ASN A 228 -3.46 5.83 -5.62
CA ASN A 228 -4.07 6.85 -6.47
C ASN A 228 -5.60 6.73 -6.46
N GLY A 229 -6.31 7.79 -6.84
CA GLY A 229 -7.78 7.78 -6.94
C GLY A 229 -8.53 8.13 -5.65
N PHE A 230 -7.87 8.15 -4.49
CA PHE A 230 -8.45 8.64 -3.24
C PHE A 230 -8.41 10.17 -3.16
N THR A 231 -9.49 10.76 -2.66
CA THR A 231 -9.56 12.20 -2.39
C THR A 231 -8.62 12.60 -1.25
N TYR A 232 -8.21 13.87 -1.21
CA TYR A 232 -7.43 14.39 -0.09
C TYR A 232 -8.16 14.21 1.26
N LYS A 233 -9.48 14.38 1.31
CA LYS A 233 -10.27 14.13 2.54
C LYS A 233 -10.08 12.70 3.07
N VAL A 234 -10.15 11.70 2.18
CA VAL A 234 -9.95 10.29 2.55
C VAL A 234 -8.51 10.05 2.98
N LYS A 235 -7.53 10.55 2.21
CA LYS A 235 -6.10 10.40 2.56
C LYS A 235 -5.76 11.02 3.91
N ALA A 236 -6.29 12.20 4.23
CA ALA A 236 -6.09 12.85 5.53
C ALA A 236 -6.57 11.97 6.69
N TYR A 237 -7.76 11.37 6.54
CA TYR A 237 -8.30 10.44 7.53
C TYR A 237 -7.39 9.21 7.71
N PHE A 238 -6.94 8.59 6.61
CA PHE A 238 -6.10 7.40 6.68
C PHE A 238 -4.67 7.69 7.16
N TYR A 239 -4.09 8.85 6.86
CA TYR A 239 -2.83 9.29 7.48
C TYR A 239 -2.95 9.39 9.00
N LYS A 240 -4.06 9.94 9.49
CA LYS A 240 -4.33 10.01 10.93
C LYS A 240 -4.47 8.61 11.55
N GLN A 241 -5.19 7.69 10.90
CA GLN A 241 -5.29 6.30 11.39
C GLN A 241 -3.93 5.58 11.36
N LEU A 242 -3.14 5.78 10.31
CA LEU A 242 -1.79 5.21 10.17
C LEU A 242 -0.88 5.68 11.30
N ALA A 243 -0.85 6.98 11.57
CA ALA A 243 -0.07 7.54 12.66
C ALA A 243 -0.46 6.97 14.02
N TYR A 244 -1.76 6.86 14.28
CA TYR A 244 -2.27 6.26 15.52
C TYR A 244 -1.82 4.80 15.69
N LEU A 245 -1.95 3.98 14.64
CA LEU A 245 -1.57 2.56 14.70
C LEU A 245 -0.06 2.36 14.86
N GLN A 246 0.76 3.15 14.15
CA GLN A 246 2.21 3.13 14.28
C GLN A 246 2.64 3.52 15.70
N HIS A 247 2.04 4.58 16.26
CA HIS A 247 2.30 4.98 17.64
C HIS A 247 1.90 3.91 18.64
N LYS A 248 0.75 3.24 18.46
CA LYS A 248 0.34 2.15 19.33
C LYS A 248 1.32 0.98 19.23
N LYS A 249 1.78 0.64 18.02
CA LYS A 249 2.73 -0.46 17.77
C LYS A 249 4.10 -0.21 18.37
N THR A 250 4.55 1.05 18.46
CA THR A 250 5.74 1.42 19.23
C THR A 250 5.71 0.78 20.61
N TRP A 251 4.63 0.97 21.38
CA TRP A 251 4.55 0.45 22.75
C TRP A 251 4.56 -1.08 22.84
N GLU A 252 4.04 -1.78 21.83
CA GLU A 252 4.03 -3.24 21.78
C GLU A 252 5.43 -3.83 21.56
N ILE A 253 6.25 -3.16 20.74
CA ILE A 253 7.57 -3.69 20.34
C ILE A 253 8.73 -3.00 21.03
N ASP A 254 8.49 -1.96 21.83
CA ASP A 254 9.56 -1.11 22.33
C ASP A 254 10.58 -1.86 23.19
N ALA A 255 10.14 -2.79 24.02
CA ALA A 255 11.03 -3.59 24.86
C ALA A 255 11.83 -4.63 24.06
N SER A 256 11.25 -5.17 22.98
CA SER A 256 11.87 -6.24 22.18
C SER A 256 12.67 -5.73 20.98
N SER A 257 12.32 -4.56 20.44
CA SER A 257 12.96 -3.92 19.28
C SER A 257 12.92 -2.38 19.41
N PRO A 258 13.79 -1.79 20.24
CA PRO A 258 13.83 -0.34 20.46
C PRO A 258 14.11 0.48 19.19
N GLU A 259 14.97 -0.02 18.30
CA GLU A 259 15.31 0.67 17.05
C GLU A 259 14.11 0.77 16.10
N GLU A 260 13.36 -0.32 15.96
CA GLU A 260 12.15 -0.34 15.14
C GLU A 260 11.03 0.50 15.77
N SER A 261 10.93 0.46 17.10
CA SER A 261 10.03 1.33 17.88
C SER A 261 10.29 2.82 17.60
N ILE A 262 11.56 3.24 17.54
CA ILE A 262 11.97 4.60 17.18
C ILE A 262 11.56 4.95 15.74
N LYS A 263 11.76 4.05 14.77
CA LYS A 263 11.33 4.28 13.38
C LYS A 263 9.81 4.47 13.28
N LEU A 264 9.04 3.68 14.01
CA LEU A 264 7.58 3.81 14.07
C LEU A 264 7.15 5.14 14.71
N LEU A 265 7.83 5.61 15.76
CA LEU A 265 7.57 6.92 16.36
C LEU A 265 7.80 8.07 15.38
N LYS A 266 8.93 8.04 14.66
CA LYS A 266 9.22 9.02 13.60
C LYS A 266 8.17 8.98 12.49
N SER A 267 7.84 7.79 12.01
CA SER A 267 6.83 7.59 10.96
C SER A 267 5.45 8.10 11.40
N SER A 268 5.08 7.85 12.65
CA SER A 268 3.84 8.37 13.24
C SER A 268 3.80 9.91 13.26
N LEU A 269 4.90 10.57 13.64
CA LEU A 269 5.00 12.03 13.58
C LEU A 269 4.84 12.52 12.14
N GLY A 270 5.60 11.96 11.20
CA GLY A 270 5.51 12.34 9.78
C GLY A 270 4.10 12.16 9.22
N ASN A 271 3.42 11.07 9.58
CA ASN A 271 2.05 10.81 9.16
C ASN A 271 1.02 11.77 9.78
N ASN A 272 1.20 12.24 11.02
CA ASN A 272 0.33 13.28 11.58
C ASN A 272 0.50 14.62 10.84
N ILE A 273 1.74 14.99 10.49
CA ILE A 273 2.01 16.21 9.71
C ILE A 273 1.43 16.08 8.30
N ASN A 274 1.60 14.93 7.64
CA ASN A 274 0.99 14.64 6.34
C ASN A 274 -0.54 14.68 6.41
N ALA A 275 -1.14 14.17 7.50
CA ALA A 275 -2.59 14.25 7.73
C ALA A 275 -3.06 15.72 7.78
N TYR A 276 -2.32 16.58 8.48
CA TYR A 276 -2.61 18.01 8.56
C TYR A 276 -2.53 18.71 7.19
N HIS A 277 -1.42 18.55 6.47
CA HIS A 277 -1.25 19.17 5.14
C HIS A 277 -2.30 18.69 4.15
N THR A 278 -2.61 17.39 4.21
CA THR A 278 -3.63 16.81 3.35
C THR A 278 -5.03 17.32 3.72
N ALA A 279 -5.33 17.49 5.03
CA ALA A 279 -6.57 18.10 5.50
C ALA A 279 -6.70 19.58 5.09
N LYS A 280 -5.58 20.32 5.10
CA LYS A 280 -5.50 21.72 4.65
C LYS A 280 -5.79 21.83 3.15
N LYS A 281 -5.17 20.98 2.32
CA LYS A 281 -5.47 20.87 0.88
C LYS A 281 -6.93 20.51 0.61
N ALA A 282 -7.52 19.66 1.45
CA ALA A 282 -8.93 19.30 1.38
C ALA A 282 -9.90 20.34 1.98
N GLN A 283 -9.40 21.42 2.58
CA GLN A 283 -10.19 22.47 3.25
C GLN A 283 -11.19 21.90 4.28
N LEU A 284 -10.76 20.91 5.08
CA LEU A 284 -11.64 20.28 6.06
C LEU A 284 -12.01 21.24 7.20
N SER A 285 -13.29 21.25 7.58
CA SER A 285 -13.77 22.03 8.73
C SER A 285 -13.08 21.65 10.05
N ALA A 286 -12.67 20.39 10.18
CA ALA A 286 -11.95 19.86 11.34
C ALA A 286 -10.42 20.09 11.29
N LEU A 287 -9.91 21.02 10.48
CA LEU A 287 -8.46 21.26 10.30
C LEU A 287 -7.73 21.50 11.63
N SER A 288 -8.36 22.21 12.57
CA SER A 288 -7.80 22.46 13.91
C SER A 288 -7.50 21.17 14.68
N SER A 289 -8.34 20.13 14.54
CA SER A 289 -8.10 18.83 15.17
C SER A 289 -6.85 18.13 14.63
N TYR A 290 -6.61 18.24 13.32
CA TYR A 290 -5.39 17.70 12.69
C TYR A 290 -4.15 18.47 13.13
N PHE A 291 -4.25 19.80 13.22
CA PHE A 291 -3.18 20.66 13.73
C PHE A 291 -2.81 20.30 15.18
N THR A 292 -3.80 20.13 16.05
CA THR A 292 -3.58 19.74 17.45
C THR A 292 -2.88 18.38 17.55
N GLN A 293 -3.33 17.37 16.80
CA GLN A 293 -2.71 16.04 16.80
C GLN A 293 -1.26 16.06 16.30
N ALA A 294 -0.97 16.84 15.27
CA ALA A 294 0.40 17.03 14.78
C ALA A 294 1.28 17.69 15.85
N ASN A 295 0.83 18.77 16.49
CA ASN A 295 1.58 19.42 17.58
C ASN A 295 1.83 18.49 18.78
N GLU A 296 0.81 17.75 19.20
CA GLU A 296 0.95 16.77 20.28
C GLU A 296 1.97 15.68 19.92
N SER A 297 1.99 15.22 18.66
CA SER A 297 2.96 14.23 18.19
C SER A 297 4.40 14.75 18.21
N ILE A 298 4.62 16.03 17.89
CA ILE A 298 5.93 16.70 18.02
C ILE A 298 6.38 16.71 19.48
N GLY A 299 5.50 17.13 20.40
CA GLY A 299 5.80 17.17 21.83
C GLY A 299 6.06 15.79 22.44
N ARG A 300 5.30 14.77 22.02
CA ARG A 300 5.49 13.38 22.44
C ARG A 300 6.86 12.85 22.01
N LEU A 301 7.26 13.06 20.76
CA LEU A 301 8.57 12.62 20.29
C LEU A 301 9.70 13.32 21.05
N ALA A 302 9.59 14.64 21.27
CA ALA A 302 10.58 15.39 22.06
C ALA A 302 10.71 14.83 23.48
N SER A 303 9.59 14.53 24.14
CA SER A 303 9.57 13.98 25.49
C SER A 303 10.20 12.58 25.54
N SER A 304 9.88 11.71 24.59
CA SER A 304 10.48 10.38 24.50
C SER A 304 11.99 10.45 24.21
N ALA A 305 12.41 11.34 23.31
CA ALA A 305 13.82 11.55 22.99
C ALA A 305 14.62 12.11 24.17
N ALA A 306 14.03 12.99 24.99
CA ALA A 306 14.70 13.56 26.15
C ALA A 306 14.77 12.59 27.35
N ARG A 307 13.74 11.76 27.55
CA ARG A 307 13.62 10.92 28.76
C ARG A 307 14.17 9.51 28.60
N LYS A 308 14.08 8.96 27.39
CA LYS A 308 14.24 7.52 27.16
C LYS A 308 15.24 7.20 26.06
N TYR A 309 15.21 7.94 24.97
CA TYR A 309 16.08 7.69 23.83
C TYR A 309 17.17 8.77 23.72
N SER A 310 17.73 8.95 22.52
CA SER A 310 18.70 10.00 22.22
C SER A 310 18.01 11.27 21.70
N PRO A 311 18.47 12.48 22.11
CA PRO A 311 18.10 13.74 21.48
C PRO A 311 18.21 13.76 19.96
N LEU A 312 19.15 13.00 19.39
CA LEU A 312 19.35 12.88 17.94
C LEU A 312 18.12 12.37 17.18
N ILE A 313 17.28 11.54 17.81
CA ILE A 313 16.07 11.01 17.18
C ILE A 313 15.08 12.13 16.89
N TYR A 314 14.90 13.04 17.84
CA TYR A 314 14.04 14.20 17.66
C TYR A 314 14.63 15.15 16.62
N ILE A 315 15.92 15.50 16.75
CA ILE A 315 16.58 16.44 15.83
C ILE A 315 16.55 15.93 14.39
N SER A 316 16.84 14.65 14.15
CA SER A 316 16.77 14.06 12.81
C SER A 316 15.34 14.00 12.26
N ALA A 317 14.33 13.73 13.10
CA ALA A 317 12.93 13.80 12.65
C ALA A 317 12.52 15.22 12.24
N ILE A 318 12.99 16.24 12.98
CA ILE A 318 12.75 17.65 12.62
C ILE A 318 13.51 18.03 11.34
N GLU A 319 14.74 17.54 11.15
CA GLU A 319 15.48 17.70 9.88
C GLU A 319 14.69 17.14 8.70
N GLU A 320 14.20 15.90 8.79
CA GLU A 320 13.36 15.27 7.76
C GLU A 320 12.09 16.09 7.44
N ILE A 321 11.44 16.66 8.46
CA ILE A 321 10.27 17.54 8.29
C ILE A 321 10.66 18.81 7.51
N PHE A 322 11.80 19.43 7.81
CA PHE A 322 12.30 20.60 7.09
C PHE A 322 12.99 20.28 5.75
N GLU A 323 13.18 19.01 5.42
CA GLU A 323 13.58 18.58 4.08
C GLU A 323 12.37 18.36 3.16
N SER A 324 11.17 18.15 3.71
CA SER A 324 9.94 18.02 2.93
C SER A 324 9.58 19.31 2.17
N ASN A 325 8.88 19.22 1.04
CA ASN A 325 8.48 20.41 0.26
C ASN A 325 7.24 21.15 0.83
N GLU A 326 6.78 20.79 2.03
CA GLU A 326 5.59 21.38 2.66
C GLU A 326 5.97 22.52 3.64
N ASP A 327 5.11 23.53 3.77
CA ASP A 327 5.34 24.62 4.74
C ASP A 327 4.97 24.18 6.16
N ASN A 328 5.99 23.87 6.96
CA ASN A 328 5.84 23.41 8.35
C ASN A 328 5.95 24.54 9.40
N THR A 329 5.93 25.82 9.00
CA THR A 329 6.10 26.95 9.94
C THR A 329 5.00 27.06 11.01
N GLU A 330 3.82 26.51 10.75
CA GLU A 330 2.72 26.53 11.72
C GLU A 330 3.05 25.70 12.98
N PHE A 331 4.02 24.78 12.89
CA PHE A 331 4.50 23.96 13.99
C PHE A 331 5.72 24.55 14.72
N SER A 332 6.19 25.75 14.32
CA SER A 332 7.43 26.35 14.84
C SER A 332 7.48 26.45 16.37
N ASP A 333 6.35 26.69 17.05
CA ASP A 333 6.31 26.79 18.51
C ASP A 333 6.52 25.43 19.18
N ALA A 334 5.86 24.38 18.69
CA ALA A 334 6.04 23.02 19.20
C ALA A 334 7.45 22.50 18.91
N ILE A 335 7.98 22.80 17.71
CA ILE A 335 9.35 22.45 17.31
C ILE A 335 10.37 23.16 18.21
N SER A 336 10.24 24.47 18.40
CA SER A 336 11.17 25.24 19.23
C SER A 336 11.21 24.72 20.67
N LYS A 337 10.03 24.48 21.28
CA LYS A 337 9.92 23.90 22.61
C LYS A 337 10.54 22.51 22.69
N GLY A 338 10.32 21.66 21.69
CA GLY A 338 10.90 20.33 21.63
C GLY A 338 12.41 20.34 21.47
N ILE A 339 12.96 21.23 20.63
CA ILE A 339 14.41 21.43 20.50
C ILE A 339 14.99 21.85 21.85
N SER A 340 14.43 22.87 22.50
CA SER A 340 14.90 23.29 23.83
C SER A 340 14.87 22.13 24.84
N LEU A 341 13.79 21.34 24.85
CA LEU A 341 13.66 20.20 25.76
C LEU A 341 14.74 19.15 25.56
N VAL A 342 15.01 18.72 24.32
CA VAL A 342 15.98 17.66 24.06
C VAL A 342 17.43 18.14 24.24
N LEU A 343 17.69 19.44 24.04
CA LEU A 343 19.03 20.01 24.16
C LEU A 343 19.50 20.16 25.62
N LEU A 344 18.57 20.23 26.58
CA LEU A 344 18.92 20.23 28.02
C LEU A 344 19.68 18.97 28.47
N GLY A 345 19.53 17.85 27.74
CA GLY A 345 20.13 16.57 28.08
C GLY A 345 21.34 16.18 27.21
N VAL A 346 21.90 17.10 26.42
CA VAL A 346 22.96 16.73 25.45
C VAL A 346 24.32 16.60 26.11
N GLY A 347 24.88 15.39 26.07
CA GLY A 347 26.27 15.11 26.45
C GLY A 347 27.28 15.42 25.33
N VAL A 348 28.56 15.54 25.70
CA VAL A 348 29.67 16.00 24.83
C VAL A 348 29.82 15.20 23.53
N THR A 349 29.55 13.90 23.52
CA THR A 349 29.71 13.01 22.36
C THR A 349 28.62 13.17 21.29
N GLN A 350 27.42 13.63 21.67
CA GLN A 350 26.30 13.84 20.75
C GLN A 350 26.33 15.22 20.08
N THR A 351 27.10 16.15 20.65
CA THR A 351 27.16 17.56 20.25
C THR A 351 27.52 17.74 18.77
N THR A 352 28.47 16.99 18.22
CA THR A 352 28.91 17.17 16.83
C THR A 352 27.81 16.83 15.81
N GLN A 353 27.14 15.70 15.97
CA GLN A 353 26.06 15.28 15.06
C GLN A 353 24.82 16.18 15.20
N ILE A 354 24.47 16.54 16.44
CA ILE A 354 23.38 17.48 16.71
C ILE A 354 23.67 18.84 16.08
N ARG A 355 24.88 19.40 16.28
CA ARG A 355 25.28 20.68 15.67
C ARG A 355 25.22 20.63 14.14
N ARG A 356 25.69 19.55 13.50
CA ARG A 356 25.58 19.37 12.04
C ARG A 356 24.13 19.41 11.56
N SER A 357 23.24 18.68 12.23
CA SER A 357 21.82 18.59 11.89
C SER A 357 21.10 19.94 12.11
N LEU A 358 21.38 20.61 13.23
CA LEU A 358 20.88 21.94 13.54
C LEU A 358 21.34 23.00 12.53
N ASN A 359 22.58 22.93 12.07
CA ASN A 359 23.10 23.80 11.01
C ASN A 359 22.32 23.62 9.69
N LYS A 360 22.00 22.38 9.31
CA LYS A 360 21.17 22.11 8.12
C LYS A 360 19.77 22.69 8.27
N ILE A 361 19.13 22.48 9.42
CA ILE A 361 17.81 23.06 9.72
C ILE A 361 17.88 24.59 9.66
N SER A 362 18.90 25.20 10.26
CA SER A 362 19.08 26.67 10.21
C SER A 362 19.28 27.18 8.77
N GLY A 363 20.08 26.50 7.97
CA GLY A 363 20.30 26.86 6.55
C GLY A 363 19.03 26.76 5.72
N ARG A 364 18.17 25.76 5.97
CA ARG A 364 16.84 25.67 5.34
C ARG A 364 15.94 26.83 5.76
N LEU A 365 15.92 27.18 7.05
CA LEU A 365 15.20 28.33 7.60
C LEU A 365 15.65 29.69 7.03
N GLU A 366 16.86 29.74 6.45
CA GLU A 366 17.41 30.90 5.75
C GLU A 366 17.04 30.96 4.26
N SER A 367 16.66 29.85 3.66
CA SER A 367 16.35 29.79 2.23
C SER A 367 15.04 30.55 1.93
N PRO A 368 15.09 31.60 1.10
CA PRO A 368 13.89 32.35 0.70
C PRO A 368 12.93 31.50 -0.16
N ASN A 369 13.44 30.45 -0.81
CA ASN A 369 12.65 29.58 -1.68
C ASN A 369 11.81 28.54 -0.93
N TYR A 370 12.20 28.20 0.31
CA TYR A 370 11.54 27.16 1.09
C TYR A 370 10.35 27.70 1.90
N PHE A 371 10.33 29.00 2.19
CA PHE A 371 9.37 29.60 3.12
C PHE A 371 8.61 30.77 2.51
N ARG A 372 7.35 30.53 2.15
CA ARG A 372 6.38 31.58 1.76
C ARG A 372 5.54 32.09 2.95
N GLY A 373 5.73 31.54 4.14
CA GLY A 373 5.00 31.86 5.37
C GLY A 373 5.59 32.99 6.23
N ASP A 374 5.02 33.15 7.42
CA ASP A 374 5.32 34.22 8.39
C ASP A 374 6.79 34.22 8.85
N ALA A 375 7.48 35.34 8.64
CA ALA A 375 8.88 35.54 9.04
C ALA A 375 9.10 35.41 10.55
N SER A 376 8.11 35.74 11.37
CA SER A 376 8.20 35.66 12.84
C SER A 376 8.30 34.22 13.34
N LYS A 377 7.57 33.28 12.71
CA LYS A 377 7.58 31.85 13.06
C LYS A 377 8.93 31.20 12.77
N ARG A 378 9.55 31.56 11.64
CA ARG A 378 10.92 31.15 11.29
C ARG A 378 11.93 31.65 12.30
N HIS A 379 11.81 32.92 12.69
CA HIS A 379 12.74 33.55 13.61
C HIS A 379 12.80 32.81 14.95
N ARG A 380 11.66 32.34 15.48
CA ARG A 380 11.60 31.59 16.75
C ARG A 380 12.46 30.33 16.76
N VAL A 381 12.30 29.45 15.75
CA VAL A 381 13.08 28.22 15.65
C VAL A 381 14.57 28.56 15.50
N ARG A 382 14.90 29.54 14.65
CA ARG A 382 16.29 29.99 14.45
C ARG A 382 16.92 30.52 15.72
N THR A 383 16.19 31.28 16.54
CA THR A 383 16.72 31.83 17.79
C THR A 383 17.13 30.73 18.75
N VAL A 384 16.30 29.69 18.91
CA VAL A 384 16.64 28.53 19.74
C VAL A 384 17.87 27.80 19.19
N ILE A 385 17.92 27.55 17.88
CA ILE A 385 19.07 26.88 17.25
C ILE A 385 20.35 27.69 17.43
N LYS A 386 20.33 29.00 17.13
CA LYS A 386 21.48 29.88 17.26
C LYS A 386 21.99 29.98 18.70
N SER A 387 21.09 30.04 19.69
CA SER A 387 21.49 30.04 21.10
C SER A 387 22.26 28.80 21.51
N PHE A 388 21.92 27.63 20.95
CA PHE A 388 22.66 26.40 21.21
C PHE A 388 23.97 26.32 20.43
N LEU A 389 24.02 26.81 19.19
CA LEU A 389 25.23 26.77 18.37
C LEU A 389 26.31 27.78 18.84
N ALA A 390 25.91 28.83 19.55
CA ALA A 390 26.80 29.86 20.09
C ALA A 390 27.53 29.41 21.38
N ASN A 391 26.96 28.44 22.09
CA ASN A 391 27.57 27.76 23.24
C ASN A 391 28.22 26.46 22.78
#